data_AF-A0AAV0XDW9-F1
#
_entry.id   AF-A0AAV0XDW9-F1
#
_cell.length_a   1.000
_cell.length_b   1.000
_cell.length_c   1.000
_cell.angle_alpha   90.00
_cell.angle_beta   90.00
_cell.angle_gamma   90.00
#
_symmetry.space_group_name_H-M   'P 1'
#
loop_
_entity.id
_entity.type
_entity.pdbx_description
1 polymer ?
#
loop_
_entity_poly.entity_id
_entity_poly.type
_entity_poly.pdbx_seq_one_letter_code
_entity_poly.pdbx_strand_id
1 'polypeptide(L)'
;MLRVVNLERLKKLYATFSIPQLLTEYSIKDKELVPIPVDSNVIITNKEHFTPLWYYDNVEFDSRNPDEWLKKDNNGINLPVPAIVYLPTNLNEESSKKYNWMDANIIYYNSTLKMYSVIILNNNSNKVYTGIPRIQIHFKGEDPREFVKRIKYAILRREYGEDIYKL
;
A
#
# COMPACT_ATOMS: atom_id res chain seq x y z
N MET A 1 0.84 -17.04 27.26
CA MET A 1 -0.21 -16.10 27.74
C MET A 1 0.20 -14.62 27.54
N LEU A 2 1.37 -14.16 28.00
CA LEU A 2 1.83 -12.76 27.83
C LEU A 2 1.93 -12.28 26.35
N ARG A 3 2.43 -13.14 25.45
CA ARG A 3 2.62 -12.79 24.01
C ARG A 3 1.31 -12.43 23.31
N VAL A 4 0.23 -13.16 23.61
CA VAL A 4 -1.08 -12.94 22.99
C VAL A 4 -1.68 -11.62 23.49
N VAL A 5 -1.61 -11.36 24.80
CA VAL A 5 -2.06 -10.09 25.40
C VAL A 5 -1.31 -8.89 24.82
N ASN A 6 0.01 -8.99 24.65
CA ASN A 6 0.81 -7.91 24.06
C ASN A 6 0.43 -7.67 22.59
N LEU A 7 0.16 -8.71 21.81
CA LEU A 7 -0.30 -8.58 20.43
C LEU A 7 -1.68 -7.92 20.33
N GLU A 8 -2.62 -8.27 21.20
CA GLU A 8 -3.93 -7.62 21.24
C GLU A 8 -3.84 -6.15 21.64
N ARG A 9 -2.96 -5.81 22.59
CA ARG A 9 -2.71 -4.42 22.97
C ARG A 9 -2.12 -3.62 21.81
N LEU A 10 -1.16 -4.18 21.08
CA LEU A 10 -0.60 -3.55 19.89
C LEU A 10 -1.65 -3.38 18.80
N LYS A 11 -2.49 -4.38 18.53
CA LYS A 11 -3.58 -4.26 17.56
C LYS A 11 -4.57 -3.15 17.94
N LYS A 12 -4.94 -3.06 19.22
CA LYS A 12 -5.81 -1.98 19.73
C LYS A 12 -5.16 -0.62 19.57
N LEU A 13 -3.86 -0.50 19.89
CA LEU A 13 -3.09 0.73 19.70
C LEU A 13 -3.01 1.12 18.23
N TYR A 14 -2.68 0.20 17.32
CA TYR A 14 -2.59 0.50 15.89
C TYR A 14 -3.94 0.93 15.32
N ALA A 15 -5.04 0.34 15.80
CA ALA A 15 -6.39 0.71 15.41
C ALA A 15 -6.82 2.12 15.88
N THR A 16 -6.11 2.75 16.83
CA THR A 16 -6.41 4.14 17.21
C THR A 16 -5.90 5.17 16.21
N PHE A 17 -5.02 4.78 15.29
CA PHE A 17 -4.47 5.69 14.28
C PHE A 17 -5.26 5.63 12.99
N SER A 18 -5.44 6.79 12.37
CA SER A 18 -6.01 6.94 11.04
C SER A 18 -4.89 7.19 10.02
N ILE A 19 -4.80 6.36 8.98
CA ILE A 19 -3.81 6.55 7.91
C ILE A 19 -3.94 7.93 7.25
N PRO A 20 -5.14 8.40 6.83
CA PRO A 20 -5.31 9.77 6.32
C PRO A 20 -4.81 10.87 7.25
N GLN A 21 -5.03 10.72 8.57
CA GLN A 21 -4.56 11.70 9.55
C GLN A 21 -3.03 11.71 9.63
N LEU A 22 -2.40 10.54 9.74
CA LEU A 22 -0.94 10.42 9.78
C LEU A 22 -0.30 10.95 8.49
N LEU A 23 -0.89 10.70 7.32
CA LEU A 23 -0.41 11.28 6.05
C LEU A 23 -0.40 12.82 6.10
N THR A 24 -1.46 13.42 6.66
CA THR A 24 -1.55 14.87 6.85
C THR A 24 -0.47 15.38 7.81
N GLU A 25 -0.23 14.68 8.92
CA GLU A 25 0.82 15.02 9.90
C GLU A 25 2.23 15.00 9.27
N TYR A 26 2.48 14.07 8.33
CA TYR A 26 3.74 13.98 7.57
C TYR A 26 3.78 14.91 6.33
N SER A 27 2.77 15.76 6.15
CA SER A 27 2.64 16.66 4.99
C SER A 27 2.69 15.92 3.65
N ILE A 28 2.09 14.74 3.57
CA ILE A 28 1.96 13.94 2.34
C ILE A 28 0.62 14.28 1.68
N LYS A 29 0.67 14.70 0.42
CA LYS A 29 -0.52 15.07 -0.36
C LYS A 29 -1.02 13.87 -1.16
N ASP A 30 -2.33 13.78 -1.36
CA ASP A 30 -2.95 12.70 -2.13
C ASP A 30 -2.35 12.56 -3.54
N LYS A 31 -2.02 13.68 -4.21
CA LYS A 31 -1.40 13.68 -5.54
C LYS A 31 -0.06 12.92 -5.60
N GLU A 32 0.66 12.83 -4.48
CA GLU A 32 1.95 12.15 -4.40
C GLU A 32 1.79 10.62 -4.35
N LEU A 33 0.62 10.15 -3.89
CA LEU A 33 0.27 8.74 -3.68
C LEU A 33 -0.37 8.08 -4.90
N VAL A 34 -0.96 8.88 -5.79
CA VAL A 34 -1.66 8.36 -6.98
C VAL A 34 -0.70 7.49 -7.80
N PRO A 35 -1.02 6.21 -8.04
CA PRO A 35 -0.17 5.32 -8.84
C PRO A 35 0.02 5.86 -10.26
N ILE A 36 1.28 5.89 -10.71
CA ILE A 36 1.65 6.24 -12.08
C ILE A 36 1.72 4.94 -12.90
N PRO A 37 0.94 4.80 -13.98
CA PRO A 37 1.04 3.63 -14.85
C PRO A 37 2.43 3.60 -15.52
N VAL A 38 3.00 2.39 -15.65
CA VAL A 38 4.36 2.19 -16.21
C VAL A 38 4.38 2.30 -17.74
N ASP A 39 3.22 2.41 -18.39
CA ASP A 39 3.13 2.38 -19.84
C ASP A 39 3.98 3.47 -20.49
N SER A 40 4.90 3.01 -21.33
CA SER A 40 6.08 3.69 -21.88
C SER A 40 5.80 4.99 -22.65
N ASN A 41 4.53 5.30 -22.91
CA ASN A 41 4.10 6.48 -23.67
C ASN A 41 3.57 7.62 -22.78
N VAL A 42 3.49 7.44 -21.45
CA VAL A 42 2.89 8.42 -20.51
C VAL A 42 3.93 9.33 -19.84
N ILE A 43 5.20 9.25 -20.26
CA ILE A 43 6.31 10.00 -19.64
C ILE A 43 6.27 11.52 -19.95
N ILE A 44 5.49 11.98 -20.95
CA ILE A 44 5.69 13.34 -21.52
C ILE A 44 4.56 14.34 -21.17
N THR A 45 3.48 13.95 -20.50
CA THR A 45 2.34 14.87 -20.27
C THR A 45 2.30 15.41 -18.83
N ASN A 46 3.03 16.52 -18.57
CA ASN A 46 2.81 17.46 -17.45
C ASN A 46 2.60 16.87 -16.03
N LYS A 47 3.16 15.71 -15.71
CA LYS A 47 3.17 15.20 -14.33
C LYS A 47 4.46 15.65 -13.65
N GLU A 48 4.33 16.26 -12.46
CA GLU A 48 5.47 16.63 -11.59
C GLU A 48 6.45 15.45 -11.36
N HIS A 49 5.94 14.22 -11.46
CA HIS A 49 6.68 12.97 -11.34
C HIS A 49 6.44 12.05 -12.55
N PHE A 50 7.49 11.35 -12.98
CA PHE A 50 7.47 10.43 -14.14
C PHE A 50 7.77 8.97 -13.75
N THR A 51 8.17 8.72 -12.51
CA THR A 51 8.43 7.38 -11.99
C THR A 51 7.41 6.96 -10.93
N PRO A 52 6.93 5.71 -10.94
CA PRO A 52 6.01 5.24 -9.92
C PRO A 52 6.64 5.19 -8.53
N LEU A 53 5.84 5.49 -7.49
CA LEU A 53 6.34 5.60 -6.12
C LEU A 53 6.98 4.30 -5.58
N TRP A 54 6.48 3.14 -6.00
CA TRP A 54 6.96 1.85 -5.50
C TRP A 54 8.39 1.50 -5.95
N TYR A 55 8.97 2.22 -6.93
CA TYR A 55 10.40 2.08 -7.26
C TYR A 55 11.33 2.54 -6.14
N TYR A 56 10.83 3.41 -5.26
CA TYR A 56 11.59 4.00 -4.16
C TYR A 56 11.20 3.43 -2.80
N ASP A 57 10.44 2.35 -2.82
CA ASP A 57 9.95 1.70 -1.62
C ASP A 57 11.12 1.09 -0.82
N ASN A 58 11.14 1.31 0.50
CA ASN A 58 12.16 0.74 1.39
C ASN A 58 11.54 -0.38 2.24
N VAL A 59 12.04 -1.59 2.02
CA VAL A 59 11.60 -2.81 2.70
C VAL A 59 12.07 -2.90 4.16
N GLU A 60 13.04 -2.10 4.59
CA GLU A 60 13.58 -2.13 5.97
C GLU A 60 12.60 -1.62 7.03
N PHE A 61 11.59 -0.83 6.62
CA PHE A 61 10.54 -0.34 7.53
C PHE A 61 9.63 -1.46 8.05
N ASP A 62 9.52 -2.58 7.34
CA ASP A 62 8.79 -3.77 7.79
C ASP A 62 9.65 -5.00 7.52
N SER A 63 10.29 -5.52 8.57
CA SER A 63 11.17 -6.69 8.47
C SER A 63 10.43 -7.97 8.08
N ARG A 64 9.09 -7.96 8.05
CA ARG A 64 8.30 -9.12 7.67
C ARG A 64 8.28 -9.28 6.15
N ASN A 65 8.63 -10.49 5.71
CA ASN A 65 8.50 -10.85 4.31
C ASN A 65 7.04 -11.21 3.94
N PRO A 66 6.70 -11.28 2.64
CA PRO A 66 5.33 -11.60 2.20
C PRO A 66 4.81 -12.95 2.72
N ASP A 67 5.66 -13.96 2.89
CA ASP A 67 5.27 -15.29 3.39
C ASP A 67 4.97 -15.27 4.90
N GLU A 68 5.64 -14.40 5.67
CA GLU A 68 5.34 -14.18 7.08
C GLU A 68 3.99 -13.49 7.29
N TRP A 69 3.57 -12.66 6.32
CA TRP A 69 2.25 -12.06 6.29
C TRP A 69 1.18 -13.06 5.84
N LEU A 70 1.36 -13.69 4.68
CA LEU A 70 0.40 -14.60 4.04
C LEU A 70 0.58 -16.03 4.54
N LYS A 71 0.22 -16.25 5.80
CA LYS A 71 0.23 -17.60 6.37
C LYS A 71 -0.78 -18.50 5.66
N LYS A 72 -0.37 -19.73 5.44
CA LYS A 72 -1.23 -20.78 4.89
C LYS A 72 -1.89 -21.57 6.01
N ASP A 73 -3.11 -22.04 5.76
CA ASP A 73 -3.76 -23.02 6.60
C ASP A 73 -3.18 -24.43 6.38
N ASN A 74 -3.73 -25.42 7.08
CA ASN A 74 -3.32 -26.82 6.97
C ASN A 74 -3.54 -27.42 5.57
N ASN A 75 -4.38 -26.79 4.75
CA ASN A 75 -4.69 -27.21 3.38
C ASN A 75 -3.83 -26.45 2.34
N GLY A 76 -2.90 -25.60 2.79
CA GLY A 76 -2.06 -24.79 1.91
C GLY A 76 -2.75 -23.55 1.33
N ILE A 77 -3.96 -23.21 1.80
CA ILE A 77 -4.73 -22.05 1.37
C ILE A 77 -4.27 -20.83 2.17
N ASN A 78 -4.00 -19.72 1.48
CA ASN A 78 -3.63 -18.46 2.14
C ASN A 78 -4.79 -17.95 3.00
N LEU A 79 -4.51 -17.70 4.28
CA LEU A 79 -5.46 -17.03 5.16
C LEU A 79 -5.53 -15.55 4.77
N PRO A 80 -6.73 -14.99 4.55
CA PRO A 80 -6.87 -13.58 4.24
C PRO A 80 -6.27 -12.70 5.34
N VAL A 81 -5.44 -11.73 4.96
CA VAL A 81 -4.78 -10.83 5.91
C VAL A 81 -5.46 -9.47 5.86
N PRO A 82 -6.04 -8.98 6.99
CA PRO A 82 -6.68 -7.66 7.02
C PRO A 82 -5.70 -6.53 6.75
N ALA A 83 -6.08 -5.62 5.86
CA ALA A 83 -5.28 -4.46 5.46
C ALA A 83 -6.17 -3.25 5.14
N ILE A 84 -5.55 -2.08 5.10
CA ILE A 84 -6.10 -0.86 4.53
C ILE A 84 -5.30 -0.58 3.25
N VAL A 85 -5.98 -0.48 2.12
CA VAL A 85 -5.32 -0.43 0.80
C VAL A 85 -5.78 0.79 0.02
N TYR A 86 -4.83 1.49 -0.59
CA TYR A 86 -5.10 2.66 -1.45
C TYR A 86 -5.52 2.20 -2.85
N LEU A 87 -6.81 2.29 -3.15
CA LEU A 87 -7.43 1.72 -4.35
C LEU A 87 -8.31 2.74 -5.09
N PRO A 88 -8.51 2.58 -6.41
CA PRO A 88 -9.42 3.44 -7.16
C PRO A 88 -10.87 3.15 -6.78
N THR A 89 -11.62 4.20 -6.45
CA THR A 89 -13.05 4.12 -6.09
C THR A 89 -13.93 3.89 -7.33
N ASN A 90 -13.58 4.50 -8.48
CA ASN A 90 -14.30 4.37 -9.73
C ASN A 90 -13.40 3.76 -10.80
N LEU A 91 -13.74 2.57 -11.31
CA LEU A 91 -12.98 1.93 -12.40
C LEU A 91 -13.41 2.39 -13.80
N ASN A 92 -14.61 2.96 -13.93
CA ASN A 92 -15.26 3.15 -15.22
C ASN A 92 -14.87 4.46 -15.93
N GLU A 93 -14.18 5.38 -15.27
CA GLU A 93 -13.77 6.67 -15.84
C GLU A 93 -12.25 6.82 -15.74
N GLU A 94 -11.55 6.64 -16.86
CA GLU A 94 -10.09 6.69 -16.93
C GLU A 94 -9.51 8.08 -16.63
N SER A 95 -10.26 9.14 -16.87
CA SER A 95 -9.83 10.53 -16.73
C SER A 95 -9.97 11.10 -15.31
N SER A 96 -10.64 10.40 -14.38
CA SER A 96 -10.87 10.90 -13.01
C SER A 96 -10.94 9.77 -11.98
N LYS A 97 -9.99 8.81 -12.06
CA LYS A 97 -9.84 7.78 -11.02
C LYS A 97 -9.49 8.44 -9.68
N LYS A 98 -10.50 8.60 -8.83
CA LYS A 98 -10.30 8.95 -7.41
C LYS A 98 -9.79 7.73 -6.68
N TYR A 99 -8.77 7.92 -5.84
CA TYR A 99 -8.23 6.88 -5.00
C TYR A 99 -8.59 7.15 -3.54
N ASN A 100 -8.85 6.08 -2.79
CA ASN A 100 -9.13 6.17 -1.37
C ASN A 100 -8.54 4.97 -0.63
N TRP A 101 -8.28 5.16 0.66
CA TRP A 101 -7.91 4.09 1.58
C TRP A 101 -9.16 3.28 1.93
N MET A 102 -9.13 1.97 1.68
CA MET A 102 -10.27 1.08 1.86
C MET A 102 -9.87 -0.15 2.66
N ASP A 103 -10.77 -0.64 3.50
CA ASP A 103 -10.61 -1.95 4.15
C ASP A 103 -10.63 -3.06 3.09
N ALA A 104 -9.61 -3.92 3.12
CA ALA A 104 -9.47 -5.04 2.23
C ALA A 104 -8.80 -6.22 2.94
N ASN A 105 -8.81 -7.38 2.29
CA ASN A 105 -7.99 -8.51 2.71
C ASN A 105 -6.97 -8.85 1.63
N ILE A 106 -5.73 -9.07 2.02
CA ILE A 106 -4.67 -9.56 1.14
C ILE A 106 -4.83 -11.08 1.04
N ILE A 107 -4.90 -11.60 -0.19
CA ILE A 107 -5.19 -13.02 -0.44
C ILE A 107 -4.03 -13.74 -1.15
N TYR A 108 -3.16 -12.99 -1.83
CA TYR A 108 -2.07 -13.58 -2.60
C TYR A 108 -0.93 -12.58 -2.77
N TYR A 109 0.28 -13.11 -2.89
CA TYR A 109 1.48 -12.37 -3.27
C TYR A 109 2.13 -13.06 -4.47
N ASN A 110 2.38 -12.28 -5.52
CA ASN A 110 3.11 -12.72 -6.70
C ASN A 110 4.59 -12.41 -6.50
N SER A 111 5.41 -13.44 -6.25
CA SER A 111 6.85 -13.28 -6.03
C SER A 111 7.62 -12.78 -7.26
N THR A 112 7.15 -13.12 -8.47
CA THR A 112 7.74 -12.67 -9.73
C THR A 112 7.55 -11.17 -9.94
N LEU A 113 6.32 -10.68 -9.76
CA LEU A 113 5.98 -9.26 -9.94
C LEU A 113 6.27 -8.42 -8.69
N LYS A 114 6.47 -9.08 -7.54
CA LYS A 114 6.56 -8.45 -6.21
C LYS A 114 5.34 -7.60 -5.86
N MET A 115 4.17 -8.07 -6.26
CA MET A 115 2.87 -7.38 -6.10
C MET A 115 1.86 -8.27 -5.38
N TYR A 116 0.88 -7.66 -4.75
CA TYR A 116 -0.19 -8.34 -4.02
C TYR A 116 -1.52 -8.35 -4.79
N SER A 117 -2.35 -9.34 -4.45
CA SER A 117 -3.76 -9.37 -4.81
C SER A 117 -4.61 -9.18 -3.56
N VAL A 118 -5.64 -8.34 -3.67
CA VAL A 118 -6.48 -7.92 -2.57
C VAL A 118 -7.95 -8.09 -2.92
N ILE A 119 -8.76 -8.45 -1.94
CA ILE A 119 -10.21 -8.59 -2.05
C ILE A 119 -10.90 -7.56 -1.15
N ILE A 120 -11.82 -6.79 -1.74
CA ILE A 120 -12.76 -5.95 -0.98
C ILE A 120 -14.10 -6.66 -0.95
N LEU A 121 -14.67 -6.76 0.25
CA LEU A 121 -16.02 -7.25 0.48
C LEU A 121 -16.97 -6.06 0.41
N ASN A 122 -17.73 -5.92 -0.67
CA ASN A 122 -18.86 -5.00 -0.72
C ASN A 122 -20.14 -5.80 -0.45
N ASN A 123 -21.18 -5.14 0.07
CA ASN A 123 -22.44 -5.76 0.51
C ASN A 123 -23.04 -6.78 -0.48
N ASN A 124 -22.80 -6.63 -1.79
CA ASN A 124 -23.37 -7.49 -2.83
C ASN A 124 -22.31 -8.10 -3.79
N SER A 125 -21.02 -7.81 -3.64
CA SER A 125 -20.00 -8.37 -4.55
C SER A 125 -18.59 -8.34 -3.96
N ASN A 126 -17.86 -9.40 -4.24
CA ASN A 126 -16.43 -9.50 -3.94
C ASN A 126 -15.65 -8.92 -5.13
N LYS A 127 -14.87 -7.88 -4.88
CA LYS A 127 -14.04 -7.28 -5.91
C LYS A 127 -12.57 -7.59 -5.65
N VAL A 128 -11.93 -8.22 -6.62
CA VAL A 128 -10.50 -8.56 -6.57
C VAL A 128 -9.71 -7.53 -7.36
N TYR A 129 -8.68 -6.99 -6.73
CA TYR A 129 -7.67 -6.15 -7.39
C TYR A 129 -6.33 -6.90 -7.36
N THR A 130 -5.57 -6.81 -8.45
CA THR A 130 -4.26 -7.45 -8.60
C THR A 130 -3.21 -6.42 -8.98
N GLY A 131 -1.93 -6.76 -8.82
CA GLY A 131 -0.84 -5.85 -9.18
C GLY A 131 -0.68 -4.68 -8.20
N ILE A 132 -1.07 -4.86 -6.92
CA ILE A 132 -0.98 -3.80 -5.93
C ILE A 132 0.42 -3.82 -5.28
N PRO A 133 1.22 -2.75 -5.39
CA PRO A 133 2.52 -2.66 -4.75
C PRO A 133 2.38 -2.54 -3.23
N ARG A 134 3.43 -2.97 -2.52
CA ARG A 134 3.47 -2.95 -1.05
C ARG A 134 3.25 -1.57 -0.47
N ILE A 135 3.73 -0.51 -1.13
CA ILE A 135 3.58 0.87 -0.67
C ILE A 135 2.12 1.37 -0.62
N GLN A 136 1.20 0.72 -1.33
CA GLN A 136 -0.23 1.02 -1.29
C GLN A 136 -1.00 0.23 -0.22
N ILE A 137 -0.32 -0.65 0.53
CA ILE A 137 -0.95 -1.60 1.46
C ILE A 137 -0.43 -1.32 2.87
N HIS A 138 -1.30 -0.90 3.77
CA HIS A 138 -1.03 -0.94 5.21
C HIS A 138 -1.62 -2.22 5.78
N PHE A 139 -0.80 -3.14 6.28
CA PHE A 139 -1.33 -4.30 6.99
C PHE A 139 -1.83 -3.89 8.37
N LYS A 140 -3.00 -4.35 8.82
CA LYS A 140 -3.52 -3.96 10.15
C LYS A 140 -2.65 -4.42 11.33
N GLY A 141 -1.72 -5.34 11.09
CA GLY A 141 -0.70 -5.77 12.07
C GLY A 141 0.62 -4.97 11.99
N GLU A 142 0.72 -4.00 11.09
CA GLU A 142 1.86 -3.11 10.91
C GLU A 142 1.65 -1.83 11.70
N ASP A 143 2.71 -1.29 12.31
CA ASP A 143 2.62 0.01 12.98
C ASP A 143 2.30 1.09 11.92
N PRO A 144 1.13 1.74 11.99
CA PRO A 144 0.72 2.71 10.99
C PRO A 144 1.67 3.92 10.90
N ARG A 145 2.41 4.21 11.97
CA ARG A 145 3.40 5.29 12.00
C ARG A 145 4.63 4.93 11.17
N GLU A 146 5.12 3.70 11.27
CA GLU A 146 6.23 3.21 10.44
C GLU A 146 5.83 3.10 8.97
N PHE A 147 4.59 2.66 8.71
CA PHE A 147 4.05 2.64 7.35
C PHE A 147 4.03 4.03 6.69
N VAL A 148 3.59 5.07 7.41
CA VAL A 148 3.58 6.44 6.85
C VAL A 148 5.00 7.01 6.69
N LYS A 149 5.93 6.71 7.61
CA LYS A 149 7.35 7.07 7.45
C LYS A 149 7.95 6.45 6.20
N ARG A 150 7.63 5.18 5.91
CA ARG A 150 8.04 4.47 4.69
C ARG A 150 7.54 5.17 3.42
N ILE A 151 6.26 5.59 3.40
CA ILE A 151 5.72 6.38 2.30
C ILE A 151 6.49 7.69 2.15
N LYS A 152 6.71 8.43 3.25
CA LYS A 152 7.45 9.70 3.20
C LYS A 152 8.86 9.51 2.67
N TYR A 153 9.55 8.45 3.09
CA TYR A 153 10.87 8.10 2.59
C TYR A 153 10.86 7.88 1.07
N ALA A 154 9.91 7.09 0.56
CA ALA A 154 9.81 6.82 -0.87
C ALA A 154 9.54 8.10 -1.69
N ILE A 155 8.71 9.01 -1.17
CA ILE A 155 8.45 10.32 -1.79
C ILE A 155 9.74 11.13 -1.90
N LEU A 156 10.45 11.33 -0.78
CA LEU A 156 11.70 12.09 -0.76
C LEU A 156 12.76 11.46 -1.67
N ARG A 157 12.81 10.14 -1.74
CA ARG A 157 13.73 9.42 -2.60
C ARG A 157 13.36 9.52 -4.07
N ARG A 158 12.07 9.57 -4.40
CA ARG A 158 11.58 9.86 -5.77
C ARG A 158 11.97 11.26 -6.19
N GLU A 159 11.70 12.27 -5.36
CA GLU A 159 12.08 13.66 -5.63
C GLU A 159 13.58 13.77 -5.93
N TYR A 160 14.42 13.24 -5.03
CA TYR A 160 15.86 13.20 -5.22
C TYR A 160 16.28 12.47 -6.51
N GLY A 161 15.69 11.31 -6.77
CA GLY A 161 16.02 10.50 -7.94
C GLY A 161 15.65 11.18 -9.24
N GLU A 162 14.46 11.77 -9.33
CA GLU A 162 13.96 12.46 -10.51
C GLU A 162 14.67 13.79 -10.76
N ASP A 163 15.04 14.53 -9.72
CA ASP A 163 15.76 15.81 -9.86
C ASP A 163 17.15 15.63 -10.48
N ILE A 164 17.82 14.50 -10.25
CA ILE A 164 19.09 14.16 -10.91
C ILE A 164 18.94 14.09 -12.43
N TYR A 165 17.80 13.63 -12.94
CA TYR A 165 17.54 13.48 -14.37
C TYR A 165 16.98 14.75 -15.04
N LYS A 166 16.70 15.81 -14.26
CA LYS A 166 16.26 17.11 -14.78
C LYS A 166 17.41 18.07 -15.09
N LEU A 167 18.66 17.68 -14.77
CA LEU A 167 19.91 18.38 -15.12
C LEU A 167 20.31 18.10 -16.57
#